data_AF-A0A350ZZ29-F1
#
_entry.id   AF-A0A350ZZ29-F1
#
_cell.length_a   1.000
_cell.length_b   1.000
_cell.length_c   1.000
_cell.angle_alpha   90.00
_cell.angle_beta   90.00
_cell.angle_gamma   90.00
#
_symmetry.space_group_name_H-M   'P 1'
#
loop_
_entity.id
_entity.type
_entity.pdbx_description
1 polymer ?
#
loop_
_entity_poly.entity_id
_entity_poly.type
_entity_poly.pdbx_seq_one_letter_code
_entity_poly.pdbx_strand_id
1 'polypeptide(L)'
;GVVVNIEATVDAISRVVQEVEVMADCKIHEVYTGIAGSHIKSFNSSGTVAIKEKEVSPMDVDRVIEVARAMPIPAEQQILHILTQEFIIDGQGGVREPIGMSGVRLEVKVHIVTGAVSAAQNVIKCVRRCGLEVMDLSLQPLASSHAVLTEDEKELGVCMVDIGGG
;
A
#
# COMPACT_ATOMS: atom_id res chain seq x y z
N GLY A 1 -10.48 -5.49 11.29
CA GLY A 1 -11.95 -5.48 11.35
C GLY A 1 -12.60 -5.40 9.98
N VAL A 2 -13.88 -5.72 9.90
CA VAL A 2 -14.74 -5.39 8.75
C VAL A 2 -15.88 -4.54 9.24
N VAL A 3 -16.33 -3.57 8.44
CA VAL A 3 -17.47 -2.73 8.83
C VAL A 3 -18.74 -3.58 8.80
N VAL A 4 -19.33 -3.82 9.98
CA VAL A 4 -20.58 -4.59 10.13
C VAL A 4 -21.82 -3.70 10.25
N ASN A 5 -21.66 -2.45 10.70
CA ASN A 5 -22.74 -1.47 10.80
C ASN A 5 -22.26 -0.12 10.25
N ILE A 6 -22.81 0.27 9.09
CA ILE A 6 -22.43 1.50 8.40
C ILE A 6 -22.84 2.73 9.21
N GLU A 7 -24.08 2.81 9.71
CA GLU A 7 -24.57 3.99 10.43
C GLU A 7 -23.74 4.27 11.68
N ALA A 8 -23.52 3.24 12.51
CA ALA A 8 -22.71 3.39 13.72
C ALA A 8 -21.27 3.84 13.42
N THR A 9 -20.72 3.40 12.28
CA THR A 9 -19.37 3.80 11.85
C THR A 9 -19.35 5.25 11.35
N VAL A 10 -20.36 5.67 10.58
CA VAL A 10 -20.52 7.07 10.11
C VAL A 10 -20.69 8.02 11.30
N ASP A 11 -21.51 7.66 12.28
CA ASP A 11 -21.71 8.46 13.49
C ASP A 11 -20.41 8.61 14.28
N ALA A 12 -19.64 7.51 14.42
CA ALA A 12 -18.35 7.54 15.11
C ALA A 12 -17.34 8.44 14.40
N ILE A 13 -17.21 8.33 13.07
CA ILE A 13 -16.31 9.17 12.27
C ILE A 13 -16.73 10.64 12.37
N SER A 14 -18.02 10.94 12.18
CA SER A 14 -18.53 12.33 12.18
C SER A 14 -18.26 13.04 13.51
N ARG A 15 -18.41 12.35 14.64
CA ARG A 15 -18.09 12.91 15.97
C ARG A 15 -16.60 13.25 16.08
N VAL A 16 -15.72 12.33 15.73
CA VAL A 16 -14.27 12.54 15.81
C VAL A 16 -13.83 13.68 14.89
N VAL A 17 -14.37 13.74 13.67
CA VAL A 17 -14.04 14.81 12.71
C VAL A 17 -14.45 16.18 13.26
N GLN A 18 -15.65 16.31 13.84
CA GLN A 18 -16.08 17.56 14.46
C GLN A 18 -15.16 18.00 15.61
N GLU A 19 -14.75 17.06 16.47
CA GLU A 19 -13.81 17.35 17.57
C GLU A 19 -12.46 17.82 17.04
N VAL A 20 -11.92 17.14 16.02
CA VAL A 20 -10.61 17.50 15.42
C VAL A 20 -10.68 18.83 14.69
N GLU A 21 -11.74 19.12 13.92
CA GLU A 21 -11.91 20.41 13.25
C GLU A 21 -11.95 21.58 14.24
N VAL A 22 -12.59 21.41 15.40
CA VAL A 22 -12.63 22.43 16.46
C VAL A 22 -11.26 22.61 17.09
N MET A 23 -10.54 21.51 17.38
CA MET A 23 -9.20 21.56 17.98
C MET A 23 -8.14 22.17 17.03
N ALA A 24 -8.25 21.88 15.75
CA ALA A 24 -7.31 22.31 14.72
C ALA A 24 -7.66 23.68 14.10
N ASP A 25 -8.83 24.24 14.41
CA ASP A 25 -9.39 25.46 13.84
C ASP A 25 -9.36 25.46 12.29
N CYS A 26 -9.70 24.32 11.70
CA CYS A 26 -9.71 24.15 10.25
C CYS A 26 -10.79 23.17 9.79
N LYS A 27 -11.11 23.23 8.49
CA LYS A 27 -12.00 22.25 7.83
C LYS A 27 -11.19 21.11 7.24
N ILE A 28 -11.66 19.90 7.47
CA ILE A 28 -11.07 18.67 6.94
C ILE A 28 -11.91 18.25 5.74
N HIS A 29 -11.24 18.05 4.60
CA HIS A 29 -11.89 17.62 3.35
C HIS A 29 -11.38 16.27 2.88
N GLU A 30 -10.14 15.94 3.18
CA GLU A 30 -9.42 14.79 2.64
C GLU A 30 -8.77 14.01 3.78
N VAL A 31 -8.85 12.68 3.72
CA VAL A 31 -8.23 11.79 4.71
C VAL A 31 -7.53 10.62 4.04
N TYR A 32 -6.46 10.17 4.67
CA TYR A 32 -5.92 8.83 4.50
C TYR A 32 -6.59 7.92 5.53
N THR A 33 -6.96 6.70 5.14
CA THR A 33 -7.56 5.75 6.08
C THR A 33 -6.96 4.36 5.94
N GLY A 34 -7.21 3.54 6.96
CA GLY A 34 -6.61 2.23 7.11
C GLY A 34 -7.57 1.09 6.80
N ILE A 35 -7.03 -0.02 6.30
CA ILE A 35 -7.72 -1.30 6.20
C ILE A 35 -6.86 -2.41 6.82
N ALA A 36 -7.49 -3.34 7.53
CA ALA A 36 -6.87 -4.56 8.03
C ALA A 36 -7.92 -5.63 8.33
N GLY A 37 -7.50 -6.90 8.37
CA GLY A 37 -8.35 -8.01 8.77
C GLY A 37 -8.01 -9.29 8.01
N SER A 38 -8.76 -10.36 8.28
CA SER A 38 -8.55 -11.69 7.69
C SER A 38 -8.78 -11.78 6.17
N HIS A 39 -9.29 -10.72 5.56
CA HIS A 39 -9.55 -10.60 4.12
C HIS A 39 -8.35 -10.04 3.35
N ILE A 40 -7.26 -9.68 4.04
CA ILE A 40 -5.99 -9.28 3.45
C ILE A 40 -5.22 -10.52 3.04
N LYS A 41 -4.64 -10.51 1.84
CA LYS A 41 -3.74 -11.53 1.34
C LYS A 41 -2.48 -10.87 0.80
N SER A 42 -1.39 -11.60 0.75
CA SER A 42 -0.21 -11.14 0.05
C SER A 42 0.57 -12.29 -0.58
N PHE A 43 1.37 -11.94 -1.59
CA PHE A 43 2.20 -12.89 -2.32
C PHE A 43 3.34 -12.16 -3.02
N ASN A 44 4.40 -12.89 -3.34
CA ASN A 44 5.52 -12.35 -4.12
C ASN A 44 5.23 -12.48 -5.62
N SER A 45 5.71 -11.51 -6.38
CA SER A 45 5.69 -11.53 -7.84
C SER A 45 6.99 -10.94 -8.38
N SER A 46 7.26 -11.19 -9.66
CA SER A 46 8.44 -10.67 -10.34
C SER A 46 8.10 -10.22 -11.76
N GLY A 47 8.77 -9.18 -12.23
CA GLY A 47 8.67 -8.71 -13.60
C GLY A 47 10.05 -8.58 -14.24
N THR A 48 10.10 -8.66 -15.56
CA THR A 48 11.34 -8.52 -16.32
C THR A 48 11.08 -7.74 -17.61
N VAL A 49 11.94 -6.77 -17.91
CA VAL A 49 11.90 -5.98 -19.14
C VAL A 49 13.30 -5.79 -19.72
N ALA A 50 13.37 -5.56 -21.03
CA ALA A 50 14.60 -5.13 -21.69
C ALA A 50 14.79 -3.61 -21.51
N ILE A 51 16.03 -3.21 -21.21
CA ILE A 51 16.49 -1.83 -21.12
C ILE A 51 16.82 -1.34 -22.54
N LYS A 52 16.20 -0.25 -22.98
CA LYS A 52 16.33 0.22 -24.37
C LYS A 52 17.60 1.03 -24.63
N GLU A 53 17.98 1.91 -23.72
CA GLU A 53 19.04 2.90 -23.93
C GLU A 53 20.36 2.53 -23.23
N LYS A 54 20.58 1.23 -22.96
CA LYS A 54 21.70 0.67 -22.17
C LYS A 54 21.83 1.19 -20.74
N GLU A 55 20.96 2.10 -20.34
CA GLU A 55 20.85 2.68 -19.01
C GLU A 55 19.39 2.61 -18.57
N VAL A 56 19.17 2.29 -17.30
CA VAL A 56 17.81 2.18 -16.74
C VAL A 56 17.18 3.56 -16.68
N SER A 57 16.07 3.72 -17.39
CA SER A 57 15.23 4.91 -17.33
C SER A 57 14.09 4.76 -16.31
N PRO A 58 13.49 5.87 -15.83
CA PRO A 58 12.26 5.80 -15.02
C PRO A 58 11.14 5.00 -15.71
N MET A 59 11.03 5.11 -17.04
CA MET A 59 10.06 4.35 -17.82
C MET A 59 10.30 2.84 -17.80
N ASP A 60 11.56 2.39 -17.68
CA ASP A 60 11.87 0.96 -17.54
C ASP A 60 11.45 0.45 -16.16
N VAL A 61 11.61 1.27 -15.11
CA VAL A 61 11.14 0.98 -13.75
C VAL A 61 9.61 0.85 -13.72
N ASP A 62 8.88 1.82 -14.29
CA ASP A 62 7.42 1.76 -14.36
C ASP A 62 6.95 0.50 -15.08
N ARG A 63 7.55 0.21 -16.25
CA ARG A 63 7.21 -0.99 -17.05
C ARG A 63 7.51 -2.28 -16.32
N VAL A 64 8.64 -2.40 -15.62
CA VAL A 64 8.98 -3.65 -14.92
C VAL A 64 8.04 -3.90 -13.74
N ILE A 65 7.63 -2.84 -13.05
CA ILE A 65 6.62 -2.91 -11.98
C ILE A 65 5.24 -3.26 -12.56
N GLU A 66 4.85 -2.68 -13.70
CA GLU A 66 3.62 -3.04 -14.43
C GLU A 66 3.58 -4.53 -14.79
N VAL A 67 4.68 -5.07 -15.30
CA VAL A 67 4.79 -6.51 -15.59
C VAL A 67 4.68 -7.33 -14.32
N ALA A 68 5.35 -6.91 -13.24
CA ALA A 68 5.33 -7.64 -11.97
C ALA A 68 3.93 -7.69 -11.33
N ARG A 69 3.10 -6.66 -11.52
CA ARG A 69 1.72 -6.63 -11.02
C ARG A 69 0.69 -7.26 -11.98
N ALA A 70 1.08 -7.63 -13.19
CA ALA A 70 0.19 -8.17 -14.24
C ALA A 70 -0.15 -9.66 -14.02
N MET A 71 -0.64 -9.99 -12.84
CA MET A 71 -1.07 -11.33 -12.48
C MET A 71 -2.58 -11.40 -12.21
N PRO A 72 -3.21 -12.58 -12.40
CA PRO A 72 -4.63 -12.73 -12.14
C PRO A 72 -4.94 -12.47 -10.66
N ILE A 73 -5.75 -11.44 -10.40
CA ILE A 73 -6.29 -11.15 -9.08
C ILE A 73 -7.78 -11.52 -9.11
N PRO A 74 -8.29 -12.28 -8.12
CA PRO A 74 -9.72 -12.59 -8.03
C PRO A 74 -10.55 -11.31 -8.05
N ALA A 75 -11.70 -11.33 -8.71
CA ALA A 75 -12.53 -10.13 -8.91
C ALA A 75 -13.01 -9.49 -7.59
N GLU A 76 -13.09 -10.28 -6.52
CA GLU A 76 -13.44 -9.84 -5.17
C GLU A 76 -12.27 -9.22 -4.39
N GLN A 77 -11.07 -9.18 -4.97
CA GLN A 77 -9.85 -8.62 -4.39
C GLN A 77 -9.35 -7.44 -5.23
N GLN A 78 -8.71 -6.46 -4.57
CA GLN A 78 -7.98 -5.39 -5.24
C GLN A 78 -6.59 -5.26 -4.62
N ILE A 79 -5.63 -4.78 -5.42
CA ILE A 79 -4.30 -4.41 -4.92
C ILE A 79 -4.44 -3.22 -3.98
N LEU A 80 -3.85 -3.35 -2.80
CA LEU A 80 -3.68 -2.27 -1.84
C LEU A 80 -2.26 -1.70 -1.92
N HIS A 81 -1.25 -2.58 -1.94
CA HIS A 81 0.17 -2.18 -1.94
C HIS A 81 0.99 -3.02 -2.92
N ILE A 82 1.97 -2.38 -3.54
CA ILE A 82 3.02 -3.05 -4.31
C ILE A 82 4.34 -2.60 -3.68
N LEU A 83 4.99 -3.51 -2.94
CA LEU A 83 6.20 -3.21 -2.20
C LEU A 83 7.39 -3.78 -2.96
N THR A 84 8.24 -2.91 -3.50
CA THR A 84 9.48 -3.34 -4.16
C THR A 84 10.45 -3.92 -3.15
N GLN A 85 10.93 -5.14 -3.40
CA GLN A 85 11.90 -5.82 -2.53
C GLN A 85 13.33 -5.61 -3.04
N GLU A 86 13.54 -5.83 -4.34
CA GLU A 86 14.81 -5.57 -5.00
C GLU A 86 14.62 -5.40 -6.51
N PHE A 87 15.56 -4.69 -7.12
CA PHE A 87 15.83 -4.74 -8.54
C PHE A 87 17.05 -5.62 -8.83
N ILE A 88 17.07 -6.18 -10.04
CA ILE A 88 18.14 -7.04 -10.53
C ILE A 88 18.50 -6.55 -11.93
N ILE A 89 19.77 -6.25 -12.16
CA ILE A 89 20.26 -5.80 -13.47
C ILE A 89 21.24 -6.83 -14.00
N ASP A 90 20.95 -7.42 -15.16
CA ASP A 90 21.79 -8.45 -15.81
C ASP A 90 22.18 -9.61 -14.85
N GLY A 91 21.28 -9.97 -13.93
CA GLY A 91 21.48 -11.02 -12.93
C GLY A 91 22.17 -10.59 -11.64
N GLN A 92 22.61 -9.34 -11.53
CA GLN A 92 23.14 -8.75 -10.29
C GLN A 92 21.99 -8.17 -9.47
N GLY A 93 21.67 -8.81 -8.33
CA GLY A 93 20.61 -8.40 -7.41
C GLY A 93 21.05 -7.44 -6.31
N GLY A 94 20.16 -7.17 -5.35
CA GLY A 94 20.42 -6.25 -4.25
C GLY A 94 20.39 -4.76 -4.64
N VAL A 95 19.89 -4.43 -5.83
CA VAL A 95 19.79 -3.03 -6.29
C VAL A 95 18.51 -2.42 -5.72
N ARG A 96 18.63 -1.34 -4.94
CA ARG A 96 17.48 -0.56 -4.44
C ARG A 96 17.06 0.53 -5.42
N GLU A 97 18.03 1.28 -5.95
CA GLU A 97 17.83 2.41 -6.87
C GLU A 97 18.47 2.08 -8.22
N PRO A 98 17.71 1.56 -9.21
CA PRO A 98 18.28 1.07 -10.46
C PRO A 98 18.47 2.17 -11.51
N ILE A 99 17.82 3.32 -11.35
CA ILE A 99 17.81 4.41 -12.34
C ILE A 99 19.24 4.93 -12.53
N GLY A 100 19.67 5.05 -13.79
CA GLY A 100 21.01 5.48 -14.15
C GLY A 100 22.07 4.37 -14.18
N MET A 101 21.72 3.15 -13.76
CA MET A 101 22.62 2.01 -13.88
C MET A 101 22.60 1.46 -15.31
N SER A 102 23.76 1.01 -15.79
CA SER A 102 23.87 0.39 -17.11
C SER A 102 23.46 -1.07 -17.10
N GLY A 103 22.76 -1.51 -18.15
CA GLY A 103 22.41 -2.92 -18.34
C GLY A 103 21.58 -3.17 -19.58
N VAL A 104 21.28 -4.45 -19.82
CA VAL A 104 20.41 -4.88 -20.94
C VAL A 104 19.06 -5.40 -20.44
N ARG A 105 19.01 -5.96 -19.23
CA ARG A 105 17.80 -6.51 -18.62
C ARG A 105 17.60 -5.98 -17.21
N LEU A 106 16.39 -5.49 -16.95
CA LEU A 106 15.92 -5.08 -15.64
C LEU A 106 14.86 -6.08 -15.15
N GLU A 107 15.06 -6.62 -13.95
CA GLU A 107 14.07 -7.42 -13.23
C GLU A 107 13.71 -6.74 -11.91
N VAL A 108 12.51 -7.00 -11.43
CA VAL A 108 12.05 -6.54 -10.12
C VAL A 108 11.42 -7.72 -9.38
N LYS A 109 11.66 -7.79 -8.07
CA LYS A 109 10.86 -8.61 -7.15
C LYS A 109 9.99 -7.68 -6.31
N VAL A 110 8.70 -7.97 -6.27
CA VAL A 110 7.71 -7.20 -5.51
C VAL A 110 6.92 -8.11 -4.58
N HIS A 111 6.50 -7.55 -3.45
CA HIS A 111 5.49 -8.14 -2.59
C HIS A 111 4.18 -7.40 -2.80
N ILE A 112 3.15 -8.12 -3.25
CA ILE A 112 1.83 -7.55 -3.54
C ILE A 112 0.91 -7.86 -2.38
N VAL A 113 0.21 -6.83 -1.89
CA VAL A 113 -0.83 -6.94 -0.87
C VAL A 113 -2.18 -6.68 -1.53
N THR A 114 -3.13 -7.58 -1.32
CA THR A 114 -4.51 -7.43 -1.77
C THR A 114 -5.47 -7.42 -0.59
N GLY A 115 -6.64 -6.81 -0.79
CA GLY A 115 -7.75 -6.89 0.16
C GLY A 115 -9.09 -7.02 -0.54
N ALA A 116 -10.10 -7.52 0.18
CA ALA A 116 -11.46 -7.62 -0.32
C ALA A 116 -12.01 -6.25 -0.75
N VAL A 117 -12.50 -6.18 -1.99
CA VAL A 117 -13.10 -4.97 -2.59
C VAL A 117 -14.25 -4.46 -1.72
N SER A 118 -15.12 -5.37 -1.25
CA SER A 118 -16.27 -5.03 -0.42
C SER A 118 -15.88 -4.40 0.93
N ALA A 119 -14.82 -4.90 1.56
CA ALA A 119 -14.34 -4.36 2.84
C ALA A 119 -13.82 -2.93 2.67
N ALA A 120 -12.99 -2.69 1.66
CA ALA A 120 -12.47 -1.37 1.33
C ALA A 120 -13.59 -0.39 0.93
N GLN A 121 -14.54 -0.82 0.10
CA GLN A 121 -15.68 0.00 -0.30
C GLN A 121 -16.55 0.41 0.89
N ASN A 122 -16.76 -0.48 1.86
CA ASN A 122 -17.51 -0.13 3.07
C ASN A 122 -16.79 0.93 3.90
N VAL A 123 -15.47 0.85 4.05
CA VAL A 123 -14.68 1.89 4.72
C VAL A 123 -14.79 3.22 3.98
N ILE A 124 -14.56 3.23 2.67
CA ILE A 124 -14.66 4.44 1.84
C ILE A 124 -16.06 5.05 1.92
N LYS A 125 -17.10 4.22 1.86
CA LYS A 125 -18.49 4.65 1.94
C LYS A 125 -18.79 5.33 3.28
N CYS A 126 -18.31 4.79 4.39
CA CYS A 126 -18.47 5.42 5.70
C CYS A 126 -17.82 6.80 5.75
N VAL A 127 -16.58 6.91 5.27
CA VAL A 127 -15.85 8.19 5.23
C VAL A 127 -16.56 9.22 4.36
N ARG A 128 -16.96 8.84 3.13
CA ARG A 128 -17.67 9.75 2.20
C ARG A 128 -19.01 10.24 2.73
N ARG A 129 -19.73 9.41 3.48
CA ARG A 129 -20.98 9.84 4.13
C ARG A 129 -20.79 10.87 5.22
N CYS A 130 -19.56 11.07 5.70
CA CYS A 130 -19.20 12.14 6.61
C CYS A 130 -18.81 13.45 5.90
N GLY A 131 -18.92 13.50 4.56
CA GLY A 131 -18.53 14.67 3.75
C GLY A 131 -17.03 14.78 3.48
N LEU A 132 -16.29 13.68 3.62
CA LEU A 132 -14.85 13.60 3.42
C LEU A 132 -14.49 12.79 2.17
N GLU A 133 -13.39 13.12 1.52
CA GLU A 133 -12.78 12.29 0.47
C GLU A 133 -11.66 11.41 1.02
N VAL A 134 -11.55 10.21 0.47
CA VAL A 134 -10.47 9.27 0.81
C VAL A 134 -9.38 9.40 -0.25
N MET A 135 -8.20 9.84 0.17
CA MET A 135 -7.04 10.00 -0.71
C MET A 135 -6.40 8.65 -1.02
N ASP A 136 -6.25 7.81 0.00
CA ASP A 136 -5.73 6.44 -0.17
C ASP A 136 -6.12 5.53 1.01
N LEU A 137 -6.01 4.22 0.78
CA LEU A 137 -6.21 3.15 1.76
C LEU A 137 -4.88 2.45 2.07
N SER A 138 -4.37 2.64 3.29
CA SER A 138 -3.16 1.96 3.73
C SER A 138 -3.46 0.68 4.50
N LEU A 139 -2.62 -0.35 4.35
CA LEU A 139 -2.67 -1.52 5.21
C LEU A 139 -2.21 -1.09 6.61
N GLN A 140 -3.05 -1.23 7.64
CA GLN A 140 -2.75 -0.69 8.97
C GLN A 140 -1.42 -1.22 9.55
N PRO A 141 -1.12 -2.54 9.54
CA PRO A 141 0.19 -3.03 9.97
C PRO A 141 1.39 -2.46 9.20
N LEU A 142 1.22 -2.11 7.92
CA LEU A 142 2.27 -1.46 7.15
C LEU A 142 2.45 -0.02 7.61
N ALA A 143 1.36 0.73 7.81
CA ALA A 143 1.43 2.08 8.35
C ALA A 143 2.05 2.11 9.76
N SER A 144 1.65 1.18 10.63
CA SER A 144 2.23 1.01 11.97
C SER A 144 3.74 0.75 11.90
N SER A 145 4.21 -0.09 10.97
CA SER A 145 5.63 -0.39 10.83
C SER A 145 6.46 0.81 10.38
N HIS A 146 5.92 1.64 9.47
CA HIS A 146 6.54 2.90 9.08
C HIS A 146 6.58 3.93 10.21
N ALA A 147 5.62 3.90 11.14
CA ALA A 147 5.55 4.85 12.23
C ALA A 147 6.53 4.53 13.38
N VAL A 148 6.86 3.25 13.61
CA VAL A 148 7.58 2.82 14.82
C VAL A 148 8.93 2.18 14.56
N LEU A 149 9.17 1.61 13.38
CA LEU A 149 10.43 0.92 13.07
C LEU A 149 11.43 1.86 12.38
N THR A 150 12.66 1.79 12.84
CA THR A 150 13.81 2.39 12.16
C THR A 150 14.24 1.56 10.95
N GLU A 151 14.99 2.17 10.03
CA GLU A 151 15.54 1.43 8.88
C GLU A 151 16.53 0.34 9.31
N ASP A 152 17.35 0.60 10.34
CA ASP A 152 18.29 -0.39 10.88
C ASP A 152 17.57 -1.64 11.42
N GLU A 153 16.45 -1.47 12.13
CA GLU A 153 15.64 -2.60 12.61
C GLU A 153 15.05 -3.42 11.45
N LYS A 154 14.60 -2.74 10.38
CA LYS A 154 14.08 -3.40 9.18
C LYS A 154 15.17 -4.19 8.46
N GLU A 155 16.39 -3.65 8.37
CA GLU A 155 17.53 -4.31 7.71
C GLU A 155 18.05 -5.52 8.49
N LEU A 156 18.13 -5.43 9.83
CA LEU A 156 18.51 -6.55 10.69
C LEU A 156 17.46 -7.66 10.72
N GLY A 157 16.20 -7.31 10.45
CA GLY A 157 15.05 -8.19 10.58
C GLY A 157 14.39 -8.02 11.95
N VAL A 158 13.12 -7.64 11.93
CA VAL A 158 12.32 -7.35 13.12
C VAL A 158 10.92 -7.93 12.99
N CYS A 159 10.32 -8.32 14.12
CA CYS A 159 8.91 -8.67 14.19
C CYS A 159 8.17 -7.58 14.94
N MET A 160 7.25 -6.88 14.26
CA MET A 160 6.33 -5.95 14.90
C MET A 160 4.99 -6.64 15.12
N VAL A 161 4.45 -6.54 16.34
CA VAL A 161 3.15 -7.08 16.71
C VAL A 161 2.17 -5.93 16.96
N ASP A 162 1.21 -5.75 16.06
CA ASP A 162 0.15 -4.76 16.16
C ASP A 162 -1.08 -5.38 16.86
N ILE A 163 -1.37 -4.95 18.09
CA ILE A 163 -2.44 -5.50 18.93
C ILE A 163 -3.66 -4.57 18.85
N GLY A 164 -4.54 -4.86 17.89
CA GLY A 164 -5.81 -4.15 17.71
C GLY A 164 -7.00 -4.77 18.47
N GLY A 165 -8.16 -4.11 18.36
CA GLY A 165 -9.41 -4.53 19.03
C GLY A 165 -10.25 -5.59 18.30
N GLY A 166 -9.92 -5.91 17.03
CA GLY A 166 -10.68 -6.84 16.18
C GLY A 166 -11.40 -6.16 15.03
#